data_AF-A0A661X405-F1
#
_entry.id   AF-A0A661X405-F1
#
_cell.length_a   1.000
_cell.length_b   1.000
_cell.length_c   1.000
_cell.angle_alpha   90.00
_cell.angle_beta   90.00
_cell.angle_gamma   90.00
#
_symmetry.space_group_name_H-M   'P 1'
#
loop_
_entity.id
_entity.type
_entity.pdbx_description
1 polymer ?
#
loop_
_entity_poly.entity_id
_entity_poly.type
_entity_poly.pdbx_seq_one_letter_code
_entity_poly.pdbx_strand_id
1 'polypeptide(L)'
;MKFTAYFYQGIVYSLLRKGEKERALNLLKRLRKRGILTCKTYEKYGFLLIRDGNLDKAEEVLKEGIEKFKKCSGIFRLLKEIYIRKGEIDKAIQTIKIAKENNPEVYWYDIILGDIYYYEKKDPETALSFYTKLLDRDDVPLTSDIKSPARYLFKRLSRIYYKLGDYEKATCFYKKFYELKPSNFYENDFFFYGDTLFKLGKRKEAEEIFKDGIKRRRGNIIKKKVKELGLNLGEPDEAKERKDAERIPIKTPLITERTNLIDLIDELTKDKRRKGDIITVASSVSAISQGRVYSVETIDVKPLAKILSKFVSRNRNTPFATTAPLSNPYAMQVAVEEAGVFKILLASFIGFIGKLLRRRGWFYIIAGKNVAQIDDMPASMPPYDYYVIPGPENPDNFCEEIKKKTSCEACIVDANDLGIAWVVGKSTGVDKSWVEDVMSDNPAGNEDYQTPIIILRKKP
;
A
#
# COMPACT_ATOMS: atom_id res chain seq x y z
N MET A 1 18.80 -30.34 -10.48
CA MET A 1 17.76 -29.95 -9.50
C MET A 1 17.37 -28.47 -9.55
N LYS A 2 18.31 -27.49 -9.48
CA LYS A 2 17.95 -26.05 -9.48
C LYS A 2 17.17 -25.58 -10.71
N PHE A 3 17.60 -25.95 -11.92
CA PHE A 3 16.90 -25.59 -13.17
C PHE A 3 15.44 -26.09 -13.16
N THR A 4 15.24 -27.35 -12.78
CA THR A 4 13.93 -27.98 -12.65
C THR A 4 13.01 -27.21 -11.70
N ALA A 5 13.53 -26.81 -10.53
CA ALA A 5 12.78 -26.03 -9.54
C ALA A 5 12.32 -24.66 -10.11
N TYR A 6 13.19 -23.94 -10.79
CA TYR A 6 12.86 -22.64 -11.41
C TYR A 6 11.91 -22.78 -12.61
N PHE A 7 12.02 -23.85 -13.39
CA PHE A 7 11.07 -24.14 -14.46
C PHE A 7 9.64 -24.34 -13.90
N TYR A 8 9.49 -25.19 -12.87
CA TYR A 8 8.20 -25.39 -12.23
C TYR A 8 7.69 -24.15 -11.49
N GLN A 9 8.59 -23.34 -10.91
CA GLN A 9 8.22 -22.03 -10.40
C GLN A 9 7.56 -21.19 -11.52
N GLY A 10 8.16 -21.13 -12.70
CA GLY A 10 7.57 -20.44 -13.85
C GLY A 10 6.15 -20.93 -14.19
N ILE A 11 5.92 -22.24 -14.14
CA ILE A 11 4.60 -22.85 -14.36
C ILE A 11 3.61 -22.44 -13.28
N VAL A 12 3.98 -22.51 -11.99
CA VAL A 12 3.11 -22.08 -10.87
C VAL A 12 2.66 -20.64 -11.08
N TYR A 13 3.60 -19.73 -11.36
CA TYR A 13 3.27 -18.33 -11.59
C TYR A 13 2.40 -18.14 -12.85
N SER A 14 2.61 -18.94 -13.90
CA SER A 14 1.76 -18.91 -15.10
C SER A 14 0.32 -19.32 -14.81
N LEU A 15 0.12 -20.40 -14.04
CA LEU A 15 -1.20 -20.86 -13.60
C LEU A 15 -1.90 -19.79 -12.76
N LEU A 16 -1.19 -19.17 -11.81
CA LEU A 16 -1.75 -18.11 -10.96
C LEU A 16 -2.18 -16.89 -11.79
N ARG A 17 -1.37 -16.46 -12.77
CA ARG A 17 -1.75 -15.36 -13.68
C ARG A 17 -2.98 -15.66 -14.54
N LYS A 18 -3.28 -16.94 -14.79
CA LYS A 18 -4.49 -17.39 -15.50
C LYS A 18 -5.70 -17.58 -14.58
N GLY A 19 -5.55 -17.33 -13.27
CA GLY A 19 -6.60 -17.60 -12.29
C GLY A 19 -6.77 -19.09 -11.97
N GLU A 20 -5.88 -19.98 -12.44
CA GLU A 20 -5.95 -21.43 -12.24
C GLU A 20 -5.40 -21.84 -10.86
N LYS A 21 -5.95 -21.25 -9.79
CA LYS A 21 -5.49 -21.40 -8.40
C LYS A 21 -5.40 -22.85 -7.94
N GLU A 22 -6.44 -23.65 -8.19
CA GLU A 22 -6.48 -25.07 -7.79
C GLU A 22 -5.37 -25.90 -8.45
N ARG A 23 -5.11 -25.64 -9.74
CA ARG A 23 -4.03 -26.32 -10.47
C ARG A 23 -2.66 -25.91 -9.92
N ALA A 24 -2.49 -24.63 -9.58
CA ALA A 24 -1.26 -24.15 -8.96
C ALA A 24 -1.03 -24.80 -7.58
N LEU A 25 -2.05 -24.88 -6.73
CA LEU A 25 -2.00 -25.55 -5.42
C LEU A 25 -1.65 -27.05 -5.55
N ASN A 26 -2.29 -27.75 -6.50
CA ASN A 26 -2.01 -29.16 -6.75
C ASN A 26 -0.58 -29.39 -7.26
N LEU A 27 -0.08 -28.50 -8.12
CA LEU A 27 1.32 -28.55 -8.53
C LEU A 27 2.26 -28.32 -7.34
N LEU A 28 2.05 -27.27 -6.55
CA LEU A 28 2.85 -26.97 -5.36
C LEU A 28 2.91 -28.14 -4.36
N LYS A 29 1.77 -28.80 -4.11
CA LYS A 29 1.71 -30.05 -3.30
C LYS A 29 2.63 -31.13 -3.85
N ARG A 30 2.63 -31.37 -5.16
CA ARG A 30 3.51 -32.37 -5.82
C ARG A 30 4.99 -31.95 -5.75
N LEU A 31 5.29 -30.67 -5.95
CA LEU A 31 6.66 -30.13 -5.87
C LEU A 31 7.21 -30.24 -4.43
N ARG A 32 6.39 -29.99 -3.41
CA ARG A 32 6.73 -30.17 -1.99
C ARG A 32 7.16 -31.61 -1.71
N LYS A 33 6.33 -32.59 -2.11
CA LYS A 33 6.63 -34.02 -1.95
C LYS A 33 7.94 -34.45 -2.63
N ARG A 34 8.31 -33.80 -3.72
CA ARG A 34 9.56 -34.05 -4.47
C ARG A 34 10.75 -33.24 -3.97
N GLY A 35 10.59 -32.37 -2.97
CA GLY A 35 11.67 -31.55 -2.43
C GLY A 35 12.22 -30.49 -3.39
N ILE A 36 11.45 -30.09 -4.42
CA ILE A 36 11.91 -29.17 -5.49
C ILE A 36 11.30 -27.77 -5.40
N LEU A 37 10.70 -27.42 -4.26
CA LEU A 37 10.25 -26.05 -4.02
C LEU A 37 11.45 -25.10 -3.85
N THR A 38 11.37 -23.95 -4.49
CA THR A 38 12.21 -22.77 -4.23
C THR A 38 11.63 -21.93 -3.08
N CYS A 39 12.44 -21.03 -2.50
CA CYS A 39 12.00 -19.99 -1.56
C CYS A 39 10.72 -19.28 -2.04
N LYS A 40 10.67 -18.86 -3.32
CA LYS A 40 9.50 -18.18 -3.89
C LYS A 40 8.28 -19.09 -4.04
N THR A 41 8.45 -20.38 -4.33
CA THR A 41 7.31 -21.30 -4.36
C THR A 41 6.81 -21.71 -2.98
N TYR A 42 7.66 -21.75 -1.95
CA TYR A 42 7.21 -21.87 -0.54
C TYR A 42 6.38 -20.65 -0.14
N GLU A 43 6.87 -19.45 -0.46
CA GLU A 43 6.15 -18.19 -0.23
C GLU A 43 4.76 -18.20 -0.90
N LYS A 44 4.69 -18.54 -2.20
CA LYS A 44 3.40 -18.63 -2.90
C LYS A 44 2.50 -19.74 -2.36
N TYR A 45 3.05 -20.88 -1.93
CA TYR A 45 2.23 -21.94 -1.36
C TYR A 45 1.61 -21.54 -0.02
N GLY A 46 2.41 -20.99 0.90
CA GLY A 46 1.90 -20.47 2.16
C GLY A 46 0.87 -19.36 1.96
N PHE A 47 1.12 -18.42 1.04
CA PHE A 47 0.17 -17.35 0.71
C PHE A 47 -1.20 -17.89 0.26
N LEU A 48 -1.23 -18.88 -0.64
CA LEU A 48 -2.49 -19.47 -1.11
C LEU A 48 -3.23 -20.19 0.03
N LEU A 49 -2.51 -20.91 0.89
CA LEU A 49 -3.10 -21.58 2.06
C LEU A 49 -3.68 -20.58 3.07
N ILE A 50 -3.00 -19.45 3.32
CA ILE A 50 -3.52 -18.36 4.17
C ILE A 50 -4.83 -17.82 3.59
N ARG A 51 -4.90 -17.63 2.27
CA ARG A 51 -6.10 -17.14 1.60
C ARG A 51 -7.25 -18.14 1.58
N ASP A 52 -6.95 -19.43 1.68
CA ASP A 52 -7.97 -20.48 1.87
C ASP A 52 -8.39 -20.64 3.35
N GLY A 53 -7.87 -19.82 4.25
CA GLY A 53 -8.11 -19.93 5.70
C GLY A 53 -7.39 -21.10 6.36
N ASN A 54 -6.56 -21.86 5.63
CA ASN A 54 -5.83 -23.03 6.13
C ASN A 54 -4.54 -22.62 6.86
N LEU A 55 -4.66 -21.85 7.96
CA LEU A 55 -3.53 -21.25 8.66
C LEU A 55 -2.52 -22.28 9.20
N ASP A 56 -2.97 -23.41 9.74
CA ASP A 56 -2.07 -24.43 10.30
C ASP A 56 -1.21 -25.10 9.23
N LYS A 57 -1.81 -25.44 8.09
CA LYS A 57 -1.06 -25.99 6.94
C LYS A 57 -0.11 -24.95 6.36
N ALA A 58 -0.52 -23.69 6.33
CA ALA A 58 0.34 -22.60 5.86
C ALA A 58 1.57 -22.46 6.78
N GLU A 59 1.36 -22.50 8.10
CA GLU A 59 2.43 -22.45 9.11
C GLU A 59 3.42 -23.61 8.94
N GLU A 60 2.91 -24.84 8.80
CA GLU A 60 3.73 -26.05 8.56
C GLU A 60 4.60 -25.89 7.30
N VAL A 61 4.00 -25.49 6.18
CA VAL A 61 4.71 -25.29 4.90
C VAL A 61 5.75 -24.19 5.01
N LEU A 62 5.45 -23.09 5.68
CA LEU A 62 6.37 -21.95 5.80
C LEU A 62 7.52 -22.24 6.77
N LYS A 63 7.28 -22.97 7.87
CA LYS A 63 8.34 -23.44 8.78
C LYS A 63 9.35 -24.33 8.06
N GLU A 64 8.87 -25.32 7.29
CA GLU A 64 9.73 -26.14 6.43
C GLU A 64 10.52 -25.27 5.44
N GLY A 65 9.87 -24.24 4.89
CA GLY A 65 10.51 -23.27 4.01
C GLY A 65 11.65 -22.48 4.66
N ILE A 66 11.51 -22.06 5.93
CA ILE A 66 12.56 -21.36 6.70
C ILE A 66 13.76 -22.28 6.94
N GLU A 67 13.53 -23.54 7.30
CA GLU A 67 14.61 -24.51 7.53
C GLU A 67 15.50 -24.68 6.29
N LYS A 68 14.88 -24.74 5.11
CA LYS A 68 15.60 -24.88 3.82
C LYS A 68 16.15 -23.57 3.28
N PHE A 69 15.48 -22.45 3.53
CA PHE A 69 15.79 -21.13 2.97
C PHE A 69 15.79 -20.05 4.06
N LYS A 70 16.77 -20.12 4.96
CA LYS A 70 16.92 -19.21 6.12
C LYS A 70 16.96 -17.72 5.79
N LYS A 71 17.28 -17.36 4.54
CA LYS A 71 17.36 -15.97 4.04
C LYS A 71 16.11 -15.48 3.29
N CYS A 72 15.04 -16.27 3.25
CA CYS A 72 13.87 -15.95 2.44
C CYS A 72 12.88 -15.03 3.19
N SER A 73 13.07 -13.71 3.09
CA SER A 73 12.25 -12.71 3.80
C SER A 73 10.73 -12.87 3.59
N GLY A 74 10.31 -13.27 2.39
CA GLY A 74 8.90 -13.49 2.06
C GLY A 74 8.22 -14.55 2.93
N ILE A 75 8.95 -15.61 3.31
CA ILE A 75 8.43 -16.66 4.18
C ILE A 75 8.27 -16.14 5.62
N PHE A 76 9.26 -15.40 6.14
CA PHE A 76 9.16 -14.78 7.46
C PHE A 76 8.00 -13.78 7.55
N ARG A 77 7.79 -12.97 6.50
CA ARG A 77 6.67 -12.01 6.43
C ARG A 77 5.32 -12.73 6.59
N LEU A 78 5.11 -13.80 5.83
CA LEU A 78 3.86 -14.58 5.87
C LEU A 78 3.69 -15.32 7.20
N LEU A 79 4.76 -15.89 7.76
CA LEU A 79 4.70 -16.58 9.04
C LEU A 79 4.40 -15.61 10.20
N LYS A 80 5.02 -14.42 10.20
CA LYS A 80 4.67 -13.32 11.11
C LYS A 80 3.18 -12.99 11.02
N GLU A 81 2.66 -12.86 9.81
CA GLU A 81 1.24 -12.56 9.57
C GLU A 81 0.30 -13.66 10.11
N ILE A 82 0.65 -14.94 9.94
CA ILE A 82 -0.11 -16.07 10.53
C ILE A 82 -0.17 -15.93 12.05
N TYR A 83 0.97 -15.71 12.70
CA TYR A 83 1.01 -15.60 14.16
C TYR A 83 0.22 -14.39 14.67
N ILE A 84 0.30 -13.27 13.96
CA ILE A 84 -0.53 -12.10 14.27
C ILE A 84 -2.03 -12.43 14.16
N ARG A 85 -2.46 -13.15 13.11
CA ARG A 85 -3.87 -13.60 12.97
C ARG A 85 -4.32 -14.55 14.07
N LYS A 86 -3.41 -15.38 14.59
CA LYS A 86 -3.66 -16.28 15.72
C LYS A 86 -3.61 -15.58 17.08
N GLY A 87 -3.27 -14.29 17.13
CA GLY A 87 -3.07 -13.55 18.39
C GLY A 87 -1.73 -13.86 19.09
N GLU A 88 -0.85 -14.63 18.46
CA GLU A 88 0.44 -15.08 19.00
C GLU A 88 1.55 -14.05 18.72
N ILE A 89 1.37 -12.82 19.22
CA ILE A 89 2.23 -11.68 18.85
C ILE A 89 3.71 -11.91 19.20
N ASP A 90 4.01 -12.60 20.30
CA ASP A 90 5.40 -12.89 20.69
C ASP A 90 6.10 -13.85 19.71
N LYS A 91 5.37 -14.82 19.14
CA LYS A 91 5.91 -15.67 18.07
C LYS A 91 6.13 -14.87 16.78
N ALA A 92 5.26 -13.92 16.47
CA ALA A 92 5.45 -13.01 15.35
C ALA A 92 6.73 -12.17 15.50
N ILE A 93 6.96 -11.61 16.70
CA ILE A 93 8.19 -10.86 17.03
C ILE A 93 9.41 -11.77 16.90
N GLN A 94 9.38 -12.97 17.49
CA GLN A 94 10.50 -13.91 17.42
C GLN A 94 10.81 -14.32 15.98
N THR A 95 9.79 -14.50 15.15
CA THR A 95 9.95 -14.82 13.72
C THR A 95 10.75 -13.74 12.99
N ILE A 96 10.47 -12.46 13.25
CA ILE A 96 11.20 -11.36 12.62
C ILE A 96 12.60 -11.17 13.23
N LYS A 97 12.79 -11.44 14.53
CA LYS A 97 14.13 -11.48 15.14
C LYS A 97 15.03 -12.52 14.47
N ILE A 98 14.52 -13.74 14.25
CA ILE A 98 15.23 -14.80 13.51
C ILE A 98 15.49 -14.36 12.05
N ALA A 99 14.53 -13.69 11.40
CA ALA A 99 14.73 -13.16 10.06
C ALA A 99 15.89 -12.15 9.99
N LYS A 100 16.00 -11.28 11.00
CA LYS A 100 17.08 -10.30 11.18
C LYS A 100 18.42 -10.98 11.45
N GLU A 101 18.47 -11.99 12.32
CA GLU A 101 19.68 -12.77 12.58
C GLU A 101 20.20 -13.46 11.31
N ASN A 102 19.31 -13.98 10.47
CA ASN A 102 19.68 -14.63 9.21
C ASN A 102 20.06 -13.64 8.09
N ASN A 103 19.61 -12.38 8.16
CA ASN A 103 19.88 -11.35 7.15
C ASN A 103 20.18 -10.00 7.85
N PRO A 104 21.33 -9.87 8.54
CA PRO A 104 21.67 -8.67 9.28
C PRO A 104 21.76 -7.41 8.41
N GLU A 105 22.02 -7.57 7.10
CA GLU A 105 22.06 -6.50 6.09
C GLU A 105 20.68 -5.87 5.80
N VAL A 106 19.58 -6.54 6.18
CA VAL A 106 18.21 -6.07 5.93
C VAL A 106 17.75 -5.22 7.11
N TYR A 107 18.06 -3.92 7.06
CA TYR A 107 17.67 -2.97 8.11
C TYR A 107 16.15 -2.77 8.25
N TRP A 108 15.34 -3.15 7.26
CA TRP A 108 13.87 -3.04 7.33
C TRP A 108 13.23 -3.82 8.47
N TYR A 109 13.88 -4.87 8.97
CA TYR A 109 13.35 -5.64 10.09
C TYR A 109 13.20 -4.84 11.38
N ASP A 110 14.01 -3.80 11.60
CA ASP A 110 13.86 -2.93 12.77
C ASP A 110 12.61 -2.05 12.65
N ILE A 111 12.26 -1.56 11.45
CA ILE A 111 10.99 -0.86 11.22
C ILE A 111 9.82 -1.82 11.44
N ILE A 112 9.91 -3.04 10.92
CA ILE A 112 8.86 -4.06 11.06
C ILE A 112 8.65 -4.42 12.54
N LEU A 113 9.73 -4.62 13.30
CA LEU A 113 9.65 -4.87 14.73
C LEU A 113 9.03 -3.68 15.47
N GLY A 114 9.47 -2.46 15.18
CA GLY A 114 8.87 -1.25 15.74
C GLY A 114 7.38 -1.14 15.42
N ASP A 115 6.97 -1.44 14.18
CA ASP A 115 5.56 -1.45 13.77
C ASP A 115 4.75 -2.52 14.52
N ILE A 116 5.30 -3.71 14.76
CA ILE A 116 4.62 -4.75 15.56
C ILE A 116 4.43 -4.27 17.00
N TYR A 117 5.47 -3.71 17.63
CA TYR A 117 5.35 -3.18 19.01
C TYR A 117 4.34 -2.04 19.09
N TYR A 118 4.38 -1.12 18.13
CA TYR A 118 3.49 0.04 18.12
C TYR A 118 2.03 -0.32 17.82
N TYR A 119 1.78 -1.06 16.74
CA TYR A 119 0.42 -1.32 16.27
C TYR A 119 -0.23 -2.54 16.92
N GLU A 120 0.53 -3.61 17.22
CA GLU A 120 -0.03 -4.85 17.76
C GLU A 120 0.11 -4.92 19.29
N LYS A 121 1.30 -4.67 19.86
CA LYS A 121 1.50 -4.68 21.33
C LYS A 121 1.03 -3.40 22.03
N LYS A 122 0.81 -2.31 21.30
CA LYS A 122 0.50 -0.97 21.84
C LYS A 122 1.57 -0.45 22.80
N ASP A 123 2.84 -0.77 22.50
CA ASP A 123 4.01 -0.39 23.30
C ASP A 123 4.87 0.62 22.50
N PRO A 124 4.60 1.92 22.65
CA PRO A 124 5.32 2.96 21.91
C PRO A 124 6.78 3.12 22.37
N GLU A 125 7.12 2.80 23.62
CA GLU A 125 8.48 2.95 24.16
C GLU A 125 9.41 1.91 23.54
N THR A 126 9.00 0.64 23.51
CA THR A 126 9.79 -0.41 22.84
C THR A 126 9.85 -0.16 21.34
N ALA A 127 8.76 0.31 20.72
CA ALA A 127 8.77 0.68 19.31
C ALA A 127 9.81 1.77 19.01
N LEU A 128 9.88 2.83 19.83
CA LEU A 128 10.92 3.87 19.72
C LEU A 128 12.32 3.26 19.76
N SER A 129 12.59 2.32 20.68
CA SER A 129 13.91 1.68 20.77
C SER A 129 14.33 1.01 19.45
N PHE A 130 13.43 0.30 18.77
CA PHE A 130 13.73 -0.31 17.46
C PHE A 130 13.94 0.74 16.37
N TYR A 131 13.10 1.78 16.35
CA TYR A 131 13.24 2.86 15.38
C TYR A 131 14.54 3.66 15.57
N THR A 132 14.92 4.01 16.80
CA THR A 132 16.12 4.81 17.04
C THR A 132 17.40 4.03 16.75
N LYS A 133 17.45 2.72 17.02
CA LYS A 133 18.59 1.86 16.67
C LYS A 133 18.95 1.88 15.18
N LEU A 134 17.98 2.18 14.30
CA LEU A 134 18.26 2.34 12.87
C LEU A 134 19.03 3.62 12.54
N LEU A 135 18.95 4.64 13.38
CA LEU A 135 19.66 5.90 13.18
C LEU A 135 21.17 5.74 13.44
N ASP A 136 21.56 4.76 14.25
CA ASP A 136 22.94 4.49 14.65
C ASP A 136 23.67 3.53 13.68
N ARG A 137 22.99 3.06 12.63
CA ARG A 137 23.53 2.11 11.66
C ARG A 137 24.13 2.82 10.44
N ASP A 138 25.41 2.62 10.19
CA ASP A 138 26.13 3.21 9.05
C ASP A 138 25.64 2.71 7.68
N ASP A 139 25.06 1.51 7.63
CA ASP A 139 24.55 0.89 6.39
C ASP A 139 23.14 1.36 6.00
N VAL A 140 22.51 2.21 6.81
CA VAL A 140 21.17 2.73 6.58
C VAL A 140 21.24 4.05 5.81
N PRO A 141 20.81 4.09 4.53
CA PRO A 141 20.81 5.34 3.78
C PRO A 141 19.70 6.24 4.33
N LEU A 142 20.03 7.35 5.00
CA LEU A 142 19.05 8.33 5.48
C LEU A 142 18.91 9.51 4.50
N THR A 143 18.31 9.26 3.33
CA THR A 143 18.26 10.21 2.20
C THR A 143 16.85 10.36 1.62
N SER A 144 16.66 11.27 0.66
CA SER A 144 15.38 11.44 -0.05
C SER A 144 15.13 10.38 -1.13
N ASP A 145 16.03 9.41 -1.32
CA ASP A 145 15.81 8.29 -2.24
C ASP A 145 14.58 7.47 -1.79
N ILE A 146 13.82 6.94 -2.74
CA ILE A 146 12.61 6.14 -2.45
C ILE A 146 12.94 4.87 -1.66
N LYS A 147 14.15 4.33 -1.86
CA LYS A 147 14.66 3.12 -1.21
C LYS A 147 15.13 3.39 0.21
N SER A 148 15.33 4.67 0.58
CA SER A 148 15.72 5.05 1.92
C SER A 148 14.56 4.81 2.90
N PRO A 149 14.82 4.20 4.08
CA PRO A 149 13.82 4.10 5.12
C PRO A 149 13.50 5.44 5.81
N ALA A 150 14.27 6.50 5.55
CA ALA A 150 14.24 7.75 6.29
C ALA A 150 12.83 8.36 6.40
N ARG A 151 12.09 8.40 5.30
CA ARG A 151 10.74 9.01 5.28
C ARG A 151 9.76 8.27 6.20
N TYR A 152 9.83 6.94 6.24
CA TYR A 152 8.96 6.11 7.08
C TYR A 152 9.39 6.23 8.54
N LEU A 153 10.70 6.13 8.78
CA LEU A 153 11.29 6.22 10.09
C LEU A 153 11.02 7.59 10.75
N PHE A 154 11.28 8.69 10.05
CA PHE A 154 11.04 10.03 10.57
C PHE A 154 9.55 10.31 10.79
N LYS A 155 8.67 9.78 9.93
CA LYS A 155 7.21 9.83 10.14
C LYS A 155 6.77 9.07 11.40
N ARG A 156 7.33 7.88 11.67
CA ARG A 156 7.05 7.14 12.93
C ARG A 156 7.56 7.90 14.15
N LEU A 157 8.84 8.28 14.16
CA LEU A 157 9.46 8.96 15.29
C LEU A 157 8.77 10.29 15.63
N SER A 158 8.53 11.14 14.62
CA SER A 158 7.84 12.43 14.82
C SER A 158 6.44 12.26 15.40
N ARG A 159 5.62 11.34 14.85
CA ARG A 159 4.27 11.06 15.35
C ARG A 159 4.27 10.49 16.77
N ILE A 160 5.22 9.62 17.11
CA ILE A 160 5.29 9.03 18.46
C ILE A 160 5.74 10.08 19.48
N TYR A 161 6.83 10.82 19.22
CA TYR A 161 7.27 11.88 20.14
C TYR A 161 6.22 12.96 20.33
N TYR A 162 5.49 13.33 19.26
CA TYR A 162 4.36 14.25 19.36
C TYR A 162 3.28 13.73 20.32
N LYS A 163 2.91 12.44 20.23
CA LYS A 163 1.92 11.82 21.12
C LYS A 163 2.40 11.73 22.57
N LEU A 164 3.70 11.57 22.79
CA LEU A 164 4.32 11.56 24.12
C LEU A 164 4.50 12.96 24.72
N GLY A 165 4.25 14.02 23.94
CA GLY A 165 4.43 15.40 24.37
C GLY A 165 5.89 15.91 24.34
N ASP A 166 6.83 15.12 23.83
CA ASP A 166 8.22 15.54 23.59
C ASP A 166 8.28 16.33 22.28
N TYR A 167 7.84 17.59 22.35
CA TYR A 167 7.69 18.45 21.19
C TYR A 167 9.04 18.87 20.58
N GLU A 168 10.11 18.90 21.37
CA GLU A 168 11.48 19.16 20.91
C GLU A 168 11.95 18.05 19.96
N LYS A 169 11.85 16.78 20.36
CA LYS A 169 12.21 15.66 19.48
C LYS A 169 11.24 15.52 18.32
N ALA A 170 9.93 15.72 18.56
CA ALA A 170 8.94 15.70 17.49
C ALA A 170 9.28 16.73 16.39
N THR A 171 9.64 17.96 16.78
CA THR A 171 10.05 19.02 15.85
C THR A 171 11.30 18.62 15.07
N CYS A 172 12.30 18.04 15.74
CA CYS A 172 13.52 17.56 15.09
C CYS A 172 13.21 16.54 13.98
N PHE A 173 12.38 15.53 14.27
CA PHE A 173 12.03 14.51 13.27
C PHE A 173 11.04 15.00 12.22
N TYR A 174 10.09 15.88 12.55
CA TYR A 174 9.22 16.50 11.54
C TYR A 174 10.02 17.35 10.57
N LYS A 175 10.98 18.14 11.06
CA LYS A 175 11.91 18.91 10.21
C LYS A 175 12.66 17.99 9.25
N LYS A 176 13.28 16.92 9.76
CA LYS A 176 13.97 15.92 8.92
C LYS A 176 13.01 15.29 7.89
N PHE A 177 11.79 14.92 8.28
CA PHE A 177 10.80 14.34 7.37
C PHE A 177 10.35 15.33 6.28
N TYR A 178 10.13 16.59 6.66
CA TYR A 178 9.73 17.67 5.76
C TYR A 178 10.84 18.01 4.75
N GLU A 179 12.09 18.05 5.17
CA GLU A 179 13.25 18.35 4.31
C GLU A 179 13.48 17.30 3.21
N LEU A 180 13.08 16.03 3.43
CA LEU A 180 13.07 15.00 2.39
C LEU A 180 12.10 15.30 1.24
N LYS A 181 11.14 16.21 1.46
CA LYS A 181 10.07 16.59 0.53
C LYS A 181 9.32 15.40 -0.08
N PRO A 182 8.93 14.36 0.70
CA PRO A 182 8.42 13.12 0.15
C PRO A 182 6.94 13.24 -0.22
N SER A 183 6.49 12.43 -1.18
CA SER A 183 5.09 12.44 -1.62
C SER A 183 4.08 11.99 -0.58
N ASN A 184 4.50 11.32 0.50
CA ASN A 184 3.66 10.91 1.63
C ASN A 184 3.71 11.87 2.83
N PHE A 185 4.25 13.09 2.66
CA PHE A 185 4.04 14.16 3.62
C PHE A 185 2.63 14.73 3.36
N TYR A 186 1.66 14.19 4.09
CA TYR A 186 0.24 14.48 3.91
C TYR A 186 -0.19 15.67 4.76
N GLU A 187 -1.47 16.01 4.66
CA GLU A 187 -2.01 17.22 5.26
C GLU A 187 -1.90 17.19 6.80
N ASN A 188 -2.19 16.04 7.42
CA ASN A 188 -1.97 15.89 8.86
C ASN A 188 -0.49 16.03 9.25
N ASP A 189 0.46 15.65 8.40
CA ASP A 189 1.89 15.77 8.71
C ASP A 189 2.32 17.25 8.74
N PHE A 190 1.79 18.09 7.83
CA PHE A 190 1.94 19.55 7.91
C PHE A 190 1.31 20.11 9.18
N PHE A 191 0.08 19.68 9.48
CA PHE A 191 -0.60 20.13 10.69
C PHE A 191 0.19 19.78 11.95
N PHE A 192 0.59 18.52 12.14
CA PHE A 192 1.29 18.13 13.36
C PHE A 192 2.68 18.77 13.45
N TYR A 193 3.37 18.98 12.34
CA TYR A 193 4.64 19.72 12.38
C TYR A 193 4.41 21.17 12.85
N GLY A 194 3.44 21.88 12.25
CA GLY A 194 3.11 23.24 12.66
C GLY A 194 2.61 23.32 14.10
N ASP A 195 1.77 22.39 14.54
CA ASP A 195 1.27 22.34 15.92
C ASP A 195 2.40 22.07 16.92
N THR A 196 3.37 21.22 16.58
CA THR A 196 4.55 21.00 17.43
C THR A 196 5.34 22.30 17.62
N LEU A 197 5.56 23.05 16.54
CA LEU A 197 6.22 24.37 16.60
C LEU A 197 5.39 25.37 17.42
N PHE A 198 4.07 25.36 17.24
CA PHE A 198 3.16 26.24 17.98
C PHE A 198 3.24 25.99 19.49
N LYS A 199 3.24 24.72 19.91
CA LYS A 199 3.38 24.30 21.32
C LYS A 199 4.74 24.64 21.93
N LEU A 200 5.78 24.74 21.13
CA LEU A 200 7.10 25.26 21.54
C LEU A 200 7.18 26.79 21.55
N GLY A 201 6.07 27.51 21.33
CA GLY A 201 6.04 28.97 21.26
C GLY A 201 6.57 29.57 19.96
N LYS A 202 6.94 28.74 18.97
CA LYS A 202 7.48 29.16 17.67
C LYS A 202 6.36 29.50 16.68
N ARG A 203 5.51 30.46 17.05
CA ARG A 203 4.26 30.76 16.34
C ARG A 203 4.46 31.15 14.87
N LYS A 204 5.50 31.94 14.55
CA LYS A 204 5.79 32.35 13.16
C LYS A 204 6.16 31.14 12.29
N GLU A 205 7.06 30.28 12.78
CA GLU A 205 7.46 29.06 12.06
C GLU A 205 6.27 28.11 11.86
N ALA A 206 5.41 27.97 12.88
CA ALA A 206 4.19 27.17 12.79
C ALA A 206 3.26 27.65 11.66
N GLU A 207 3.00 28.96 11.58
CA GLU A 207 2.17 29.54 10.54
C GLU A 207 2.73 29.34 9.13
N GLU A 208 4.06 29.40 8.96
CA GLU A 208 4.71 29.10 7.69
C GLU A 208 4.46 27.66 7.23
N ILE A 209 4.60 26.69 8.15
CA ILE A 209 4.33 25.28 7.86
C ILE A 209 2.85 25.06 7.52
N PHE A 210 1.92 25.67 8.26
CA PHE A 210 0.49 25.58 7.94
C PHE A 210 0.18 26.14 6.55
N LYS A 211 0.72 27.32 6.22
CA LYS A 211 0.53 27.97 4.91
C LYS A 211 1.12 27.12 3.78
N ASP A 212 2.28 26.51 3.97
CA ASP A 212 2.88 25.62 2.97
C ASP A 212 2.04 24.35 2.76
N GLY A 213 1.52 23.77 3.84
CA GLY A 213 0.59 22.63 3.77
C GLY A 213 -0.70 22.97 3.01
N ILE A 214 -1.29 24.14 3.30
CA ILE A 214 -2.50 24.63 2.59
C ILE A 214 -2.21 24.79 1.10
N LYS A 215 -1.09 25.41 0.75
CA LYS A 215 -0.68 25.62 -0.64
C LYS A 215 -0.50 24.31 -1.41
N ARG A 216 0.02 23.26 -0.76
CA ARG A 216 0.38 22.00 -1.42
C ARG A 216 -0.72 20.95 -1.44
N ARG A 217 -1.63 20.96 -0.48
CA ARG A 217 -2.61 19.86 -0.25
C ARG A 217 -4.06 20.35 -0.16
N ARG A 218 -4.38 21.54 -0.67
CA ARG A 218 -5.66 22.28 -0.48
C ARG A 218 -5.90 22.75 0.97
N GLY A 219 -5.46 21.97 1.96
CA GLY A 219 -5.35 22.43 3.35
C GLY A 219 -6.65 22.46 4.13
N ASN A 220 -7.66 21.66 3.77
CA ASN A 220 -8.96 21.69 4.45
C ASN A 220 -8.91 21.23 5.91
N ILE A 221 -8.18 20.17 6.23
CA ILE A 221 -7.90 19.74 7.62
C ILE A 221 -7.09 20.80 8.36
N ILE A 222 -6.06 21.38 7.73
CA ILE A 222 -5.24 22.44 8.36
C ILE A 222 -6.12 23.64 8.69
N LYS A 223 -6.84 24.20 7.70
CA LYS A 223 -7.74 25.34 7.85
C LYS A 223 -8.77 25.12 8.96
N LYS A 224 -9.32 23.90 9.11
CA LYS A 224 -10.24 23.56 10.21
C LYS A 224 -9.53 23.58 11.56
N LYS A 225 -8.44 22.83 11.71
CA LYS A 225 -7.78 22.63 13.00
C LYS A 225 -7.06 23.86 13.52
N VAL A 226 -6.49 24.70 12.65
CA VAL A 226 -5.78 25.91 13.10
C VAL A 226 -6.71 26.96 13.72
N LYS A 227 -8.02 26.91 13.42
CA LYS A 227 -9.04 27.75 14.10
C LYS A 227 -9.11 27.46 15.60
N GLU A 228 -8.97 26.19 15.99
CA GLU A 228 -8.90 25.78 17.39
C GLU A 228 -7.64 26.34 18.11
N LEU A 229 -6.60 26.67 17.33
CA LEU A 229 -5.38 27.32 17.81
C LEU A 229 -5.47 28.86 17.80
N GLY A 230 -6.64 29.43 17.50
CA GLY A 230 -6.84 30.87 17.39
C GLY A 230 -6.20 31.49 16.13
N LEU A 231 -5.96 30.70 15.09
CA LEU A 231 -5.47 31.15 13.80
C LEU A 231 -6.56 31.05 12.74
N ASN A 232 -6.70 32.07 11.89
CA ASN A 232 -7.56 32.00 10.72
C ASN A 232 -6.71 32.05 9.44
N LEU A 233 -6.57 30.90 8.78
CA LEU A 233 -5.80 30.74 7.54
C LEU A 233 -6.71 30.48 6.32
N GLY A 234 -7.97 30.92 6.41
CA GLY A 234 -8.97 30.78 5.36
C GLY A 234 -9.99 29.68 5.64
N GLU A 235 -11.07 29.68 4.84
CA GLU A 235 -12.15 28.70 4.96
C GLU A 235 -11.82 27.40 4.20
N PRO A 236 -12.16 26.22 4.76
CA PRO A 236 -12.03 24.95 4.06
C PRO A 236 -12.85 24.96 2.77
N ASP A 237 -12.29 24.42 1.69
CA ASP A 237 -13.01 24.29 0.44
C ASP A 237 -14.14 23.25 0.63
N GLU A 238 -15.35 23.58 0.19
CA GLU A 238 -16.46 22.62 0.18
C GLU A 238 -16.18 21.51 -0.85
N ALA A 239 -16.61 20.28 -0.54
CA ALA A 239 -16.51 19.19 -1.50
C ALA A 239 -17.37 19.54 -2.72
N LYS A 240 -16.80 19.46 -3.93
CA LYS A 240 -17.50 19.84 -5.16
C LYS A 240 -18.81 19.08 -5.29
N GLU A 241 -19.96 19.71 -5.11
CA GLU A 241 -21.22 19.02 -5.30
C GLU A 241 -21.35 18.51 -6.73
N ARG A 242 -21.76 17.24 -6.87
CA ARG A 242 -22.17 16.68 -8.16
C ARG A 242 -23.69 16.82 -8.26
N LYS A 243 -24.16 17.43 -9.36
CA LYS A 243 -25.58 17.74 -9.55
C LYS A 243 -26.44 16.48 -9.59
N ASP A 244 -25.88 15.41 -10.13
CA ASP A 244 -26.52 14.13 -10.40
C ASP A 244 -26.18 13.01 -9.40
N ALA A 245 -25.33 13.29 -8.40
CA ALA A 245 -24.91 12.29 -7.41
C ALA A 245 -24.74 12.85 -6.00
N GLU A 246 -25.27 12.13 -5.02
CA GLU A 246 -24.86 12.19 -3.62
C GLU A 246 -23.71 11.19 -3.40
N ARG A 247 -22.68 11.61 -2.65
CA ARG A 247 -21.48 10.82 -2.36
C ARG A 247 -21.30 10.75 -0.86
N ILE A 248 -21.49 9.57 -0.28
CA ILE A 248 -21.52 9.37 1.17
C ILE A 248 -20.24 8.62 1.58
N PRO A 249 -19.24 9.30 2.16
CA PRO A 249 -18.03 8.64 2.64
C PRO A 249 -18.29 7.80 3.89
N ILE A 250 -17.70 6.61 3.91
CA ILE A 250 -17.82 5.65 5.01
C ILE A 250 -16.46 5.53 5.69
N LYS A 251 -16.38 6.01 6.93
CA LYS A 251 -15.19 5.90 7.76
C LYS A 251 -14.96 4.42 8.12
N THR A 252 -13.72 3.95 7.99
CA THR A 252 -13.36 2.56 8.31
C THR A 252 -12.28 2.51 9.39
N PRO A 253 -12.16 1.38 10.13
CA PRO A 253 -10.89 1.02 10.75
C PRO A 253 -9.81 0.83 9.67
N LEU A 254 -8.56 0.66 10.09
CA LEU A 254 -7.49 0.29 9.15
C LEU A 254 -7.80 -1.07 8.53
N ILE A 255 -7.99 -1.10 7.21
CA ILE A 255 -8.18 -2.33 6.45
C ILE A 255 -6.82 -2.97 6.23
N THR A 256 -6.71 -4.27 6.56
CA THR A 256 -5.47 -5.04 6.46
C THR A 256 -5.73 -6.33 5.69
N GLU A 257 -4.67 -7.11 5.43
CA GLU A 257 -4.80 -8.46 4.83
C GLU A 257 -5.59 -9.45 5.70
N ARG A 258 -5.89 -9.10 6.95
CA ARG A 258 -6.72 -9.87 7.90
C ARG A 258 -8.21 -9.55 7.80
N THR A 259 -8.55 -8.45 7.16
CA THR A 259 -9.91 -7.92 7.12
C THR A 259 -10.74 -8.67 6.06
N ASN A 260 -11.88 -9.26 6.48
CA ASN A 260 -12.90 -9.67 5.52
C ASN A 260 -13.64 -8.43 5.01
N LEU A 261 -13.19 -7.90 3.87
CA LEU A 261 -13.66 -6.62 3.35
C LEU A 261 -15.14 -6.64 2.95
N ILE A 262 -15.66 -7.77 2.47
CA ILE A 262 -17.08 -7.88 2.07
C ILE A 262 -17.99 -7.77 3.29
N ASP A 263 -17.67 -8.49 4.37
CA ASP A 263 -18.44 -8.42 5.61
C ASP A 263 -18.34 -7.03 6.26
N LEU A 264 -17.15 -6.40 6.22
CA LEU A 264 -16.95 -5.04 6.72
C LEU A 264 -17.77 -4.01 5.91
N ILE A 265 -17.80 -4.12 4.59
CA ILE A 265 -18.61 -3.25 3.72
C ILE A 265 -20.08 -3.41 4.09
N ASP A 266 -20.56 -4.64 4.22
CA ASP A 266 -21.95 -4.92 4.58
C ASP A 266 -22.31 -4.30 5.94
N GLU A 267 -21.47 -4.50 6.96
CA GLU A 267 -21.67 -3.96 8.30
C GLU A 267 -21.71 -2.42 8.31
N LEU A 268 -20.73 -1.75 7.68
CA LEU A 268 -20.58 -0.29 7.76
C LEU A 268 -21.56 0.48 6.86
N THR A 269 -22.16 -0.19 5.87
CA THR A 269 -23.09 0.47 4.92
C THR A 269 -24.56 0.16 5.20
N LYS A 270 -24.88 -0.84 6.03
CA LYS A 270 -26.27 -1.35 6.23
C LYS A 270 -27.30 -0.26 6.55
N ASP A 271 -26.93 0.70 7.39
CA ASP A 271 -27.84 1.76 7.86
C ASP A 271 -27.87 2.99 6.95
N LYS A 272 -27.04 3.01 5.89
CA LYS A 272 -26.87 4.16 4.99
C LYS A 272 -27.26 3.86 3.54
N ARG A 273 -27.09 2.61 3.10
CA ARG A 273 -27.35 2.17 1.73
C ARG A 273 -28.85 2.05 1.46
N ARG A 274 -29.24 2.33 0.23
CA ARG A 274 -30.62 2.24 -0.28
C ARG A 274 -30.61 1.46 -1.59
N LYS A 275 -31.79 0.93 -1.97
CA LYS A 275 -31.96 0.25 -3.26
C LYS A 275 -31.56 1.19 -4.41
N GLY A 276 -30.69 0.71 -5.28
CA GLY A 276 -30.17 1.48 -6.43
C GLY A 276 -28.88 2.25 -6.15
N ASP A 277 -28.39 2.26 -4.91
CA ASP A 277 -27.06 2.81 -4.61
C ASP A 277 -25.94 1.93 -5.24
N ILE A 278 -24.81 2.56 -5.54
CA ILE A 278 -23.56 1.91 -5.94
C ILE A 278 -22.53 2.07 -4.83
N ILE A 279 -22.02 0.96 -4.28
CA ILE A 279 -20.94 0.98 -3.29
C ILE A 279 -19.60 0.95 -4.03
N THR A 280 -18.80 2.00 -3.87
CA THR A 280 -17.44 2.04 -4.41
C THR A 280 -16.40 1.76 -3.33
N VAL A 281 -15.31 1.10 -3.71
CA VAL A 281 -14.19 0.76 -2.83
C VAL A 281 -12.87 1.11 -3.51
N ALA A 282 -11.92 1.68 -2.78
CA ALA A 282 -10.59 1.99 -3.31
C ALA A 282 -9.83 0.73 -3.79
N SER A 283 -9.14 0.86 -4.92
CA SER A 283 -8.34 -0.19 -5.58
C SER A 283 -7.27 -0.79 -4.67
N SER A 284 -6.43 0.05 -4.07
CA SER A 284 -5.33 -0.35 -3.19
C SER A 284 -5.83 -1.05 -1.92
N VAL A 285 -6.92 -0.55 -1.33
CA VAL A 285 -7.55 -1.16 -0.14
C VAL A 285 -8.13 -2.53 -0.46
N SER A 286 -8.76 -2.68 -1.62
CA SER A 286 -9.24 -3.98 -2.10
C SER A 286 -8.07 -4.97 -2.24
N ALA A 287 -6.96 -4.55 -2.85
CA ALA A 287 -5.75 -5.36 -2.98
C ALA A 287 -5.12 -5.73 -1.62
N ILE A 288 -5.04 -4.78 -0.68
CA ILE A 288 -4.55 -5.02 0.68
C ILE A 288 -5.39 -6.11 1.36
N SER A 289 -6.72 -6.01 1.32
CA SER A 289 -7.61 -7.01 1.94
C SER A 289 -7.45 -8.42 1.35
N GLN A 290 -7.03 -8.51 0.09
CA GLN A 290 -6.74 -9.78 -0.59
C GLN A 290 -5.32 -10.30 -0.28
N GLY A 291 -4.54 -9.60 0.55
CA GLY A 291 -3.15 -9.92 0.85
C GLY A 291 -2.19 -9.69 -0.33
N ARG A 292 -2.61 -8.93 -1.35
CA ARG A 292 -1.78 -8.60 -2.53
C ARG A 292 -0.86 -7.43 -2.18
N VAL A 293 0.08 -7.70 -1.31
CA VAL A 293 1.01 -6.71 -0.77
C VAL A 293 2.43 -7.27 -0.72
N TYR A 294 3.39 -6.44 -1.10
CA TYR A 294 4.81 -6.81 -1.11
C TYR A 294 5.60 -5.76 -0.33
N SER A 295 6.02 -6.10 0.88
CA SER A 295 6.93 -5.25 1.65
C SER A 295 8.33 -5.28 1.04
N VAL A 296 9.03 -4.15 1.12
CA VAL A 296 10.35 -3.93 0.49
C VAL A 296 11.38 -5.02 0.77
N GLU A 297 11.42 -5.59 1.97
CA GLU A 297 12.38 -6.64 2.35
C GLU A 297 12.13 -7.97 1.64
N THR A 298 10.93 -8.16 1.09
CA THR A 298 10.54 -9.38 0.34
C THR A 298 10.80 -9.27 -1.16
N ILE A 299 11.09 -8.07 -1.65
CA ILE A 299 11.26 -7.77 -3.07
C ILE A 299 12.74 -7.82 -3.42
N ASP A 300 13.11 -8.87 -4.14
CA ASP A 300 14.47 -9.07 -4.65
C ASP A 300 14.63 -8.38 -6.02
N VAL A 301 15.01 -7.11 -5.98
CA VAL A 301 15.12 -6.25 -7.17
C VAL A 301 16.25 -6.73 -8.10
N LYS A 302 15.87 -7.27 -9.26
CA LYS A 302 16.81 -7.75 -10.29
C LYS A 302 17.34 -6.61 -11.17
N PRO A 303 18.51 -6.81 -11.84
CA PRO A 303 19.08 -5.82 -12.75
C PRO A 303 18.10 -5.33 -13.81
N LEU A 304 17.26 -6.22 -14.35
CA LEU A 304 16.23 -5.87 -15.32
C LEU A 304 15.29 -4.77 -14.79
N ALA A 305 14.75 -4.94 -13.58
CA ALA A 305 13.86 -3.95 -12.96
C ALA A 305 14.60 -2.62 -12.68
N LYS A 306 15.87 -2.67 -12.28
CA LYS A 306 16.73 -1.48 -12.08
C LYS A 306 16.97 -0.72 -13.39
N ILE A 307 17.10 -1.43 -14.50
CA ILE A 307 17.31 -0.83 -15.82
C ILE A 307 16.00 -0.23 -16.34
N LEU A 308 14.91 -1.01 -16.37
CA LEU A 308 13.64 -0.58 -16.93
C LEU A 308 13.05 0.63 -16.18
N SER A 309 13.14 0.65 -14.85
CA SER A 309 12.64 1.77 -14.03
C SER A 309 13.32 3.12 -14.31
N LYS A 310 14.53 3.13 -14.91
CA LYS A 310 15.20 4.38 -15.33
C LYS A 310 14.55 5.01 -16.59
N PHE A 311 13.84 4.22 -17.39
CA PHE A 311 13.18 4.69 -18.62
C PHE A 311 11.74 5.18 -18.41
N VAL A 312 11.22 5.05 -17.20
CA VAL A 312 9.92 5.58 -16.80
C VAL A 312 10.07 7.04 -16.40
N SER A 313 9.19 7.90 -16.90
CA SER A 313 9.23 9.33 -16.63
C SER A 313 9.12 9.63 -15.13
N ARG A 314 9.98 10.52 -14.64
CA ARG A 314 9.99 10.98 -13.24
C ARG A 314 9.67 12.47 -13.20
N ASN A 315 8.67 12.86 -12.43
CA ASN A 315 8.45 14.27 -12.12
C ASN A 315 9.36 14.66 -10.95
N ARG A 316 10.53 15.25 -11.24
CA ARG A 316 11.52 15.64 -10.21
C ARG A 316 11.39 17.08 -9.75
N ASN A 317 10.64 17.90 -10.48
CA ASN A 317 10.66 19.35 -10.32
C ASN A 317 9.56 19.88 -9.40
N THR A 318 8.71 19.00 -8.88
CA THR A 318 7.60 19.37 -7.99
C THR A 318 7.83 18.74 -6.61
N PRO A 319 8.26 19.50 -5.59
CA PRO A 319 8.39 18.98 -4.23
C PRO A 319 7.07 18.35 -3.76
N PHE A 320 7.16 17.25 -3.01
CA PHE A 320 6.00 16.49 -2.51
C PHE A 320 5.11 15.85 -3.58
N ALA A 321 5.47 15.92 -4.87
CA ALA A 321 4.70 15.26 -5.91
C ALA A 321 4.99 13.76 -5.97
N THR A 322 3.96 13.00 -6.31
CA THR A 322 4.09 11.59 -6.70
C THR A 322 4.79 11.48 -8.06
N THR A 323 5.61 10.44 -8.19
CA THR A 323 6.19 10.02 -9.47
C THR A 323 5.42 8.83 -10.03
N ALA A 324 5.59 8.52 -11.32
CA ALA A 324 5.03 7.29 -11.87
C ALA A 324 5.54 6.07 -11.07
N PRO A 325 4.65 5.20 -10.56
CA PRO A 325 5.03 4.10 -9.65
C PRO A 325 6.14 3.21 -10.21
N LEU A 326 6.07 2.86 -11.51
CA LEU A 326 7.06 1.99 -12.15
C LEU A 326 8.45 2.64 -12.34
N SER A 327 8.61 3.92 -12.01
CA SER A 327 9.94 4.55 -11.94
C SER A 327 10.74 4.14 -10.70
N ASN A 328 10.05 3.54 -9.71
CA ASN A 328 10.63 2.84 -8.58
C ASN A 328 10.99 1.41 -8.96
N PRO A 329 12.26 0.97 -8.79
CA PRO A 329 12.67 -0.38 -9.16
C PRO A 329 11.99 -1.49 -8.35
N TYR A 330 11.50 -1.22 -7.13
CA TYR A 330 10.71 -2.19 -6.37
C TYR A 330 9.36 -2.46 -7.04
N ALA A 331 8.65 -1.41 -7.43
CA ALA A 331 7.39 -1.52 -8.18
C ALA A 331 7.59 -2.15 -9.55
N MET A 332 8.67 -1.83 -10.26
CA MET A 332 9.02 -2.48 -11.53
C MET A 332 9.30 -3.98 -11.34
N GLN A 333 9.96 -4.37 -10.25
CA GLN A 333 10.21 -5.79 -9.95
C GLN A 333 8.88 -6.53 -9.75
N VAL A 334 7.95 -5.94 -8.99
CA VAL A 334 6.60 -6.50 -8.81
C VAL A 334 5.85 -6.55 -10.15
N ALA A 335 5.96 -5.54 -11.00
CA ALA A 335 5.38 -5.56 -12.35
C ALA A 335 5.90 -6.73 -13.20
N VAL A 336 7.21 -7.01 -13.13
CA VAL A 336 7.84 -8.17 -13.79
C VAL A 336 7.29 -9.50 -13.23
N GLU A 337 7.04 -9.60 -11.94
CA GLU A 337 6.48 -10.81 -11.33
C GLU A 337 4.99 -11.00 -11.69
N GLU A 338 4.21 -9.92 -11.68
CA GLU A 338 2.78 -9.93 -11.98
C GLU A 338 2.47 -10.19 -13.46
N ALA A 339 3.25 -9.61 -14.39
CA ALA A 339 3.02 -9.79 -15.84
C ALA A 339 3.91 -10.87 -16.48
N GLY A 340 5.07 -11.15 -15.89
CA GLY A 340 6.10 -12.00 -16.47
C GLY A 340 7.12 -11.23 -17.31
N VAL A 341 8.37 -11.71 -17.29
CA VAL A 341 9.54 -11.07 -17.93
C VAL A 341 9.30 -10.77 -19.42
N PHE A 342 8.86 -11.76 -20.19
CA PHE A 342 8.66 -11.60 -21.64
C PHE A 342 7.60 -10.53 -21.97
N LYS A 343 6.51 -10.50 -21.21
CA LYS A 343 5.43 -9.54 -21.40
C LYS A 343 5.87 -8.12 -21.07
N ILE A 344 6.63 -7.93 -19.99
CA ILE A 344 7.20 -6.62 -19.63
C ILE A 344 8.23 -6.15 -20.66
N LEU A 345 9.08 -7.04 -21.20
CA LEU A 345 10.04 -6.68 -22.25
C LEU A 345 9.32 -6.23 -23.52
N LEU A 346 8.32 -6.99 -23.97
CA LEU A 346 7.49 -6.61 -25.11
C LEU A 346 6.77 -5.28 -24.85
N ALA A 347 6.16 -5.10 -23.67
CA ALA A 347 5.52 -3.85 -23.29
C ALA A 347 6.49 -2.67 -23.28
N SER A 348 7.73 -2.88 -22.83
CA SER A 348 8.77 -1.85 -22.83
C SER A 348 9.16 -1.45 -24.26
N PHE A 349 9.32 -2.44 -25.16
CA PHE A 349 9.62 -2.20 -26.57
C PHE A 349 8.49 -1.47 -27.29
N ILE A 350 7.24 -1.91 -27.13
CA ILE A 350 6.06 -1.26 -27.72
C ILE A 350 5.83 0.13 -27.10
N GLY A 351 6.07 0.29 -25.80
CA GLY A 351 6.04 1.58 -25.13
C GLY A 351 7.10 2.56 -25.67
N PHE A 352 8.29 2.07 -26.02
CA PHE A 352 9.32 2.85 -26.70
C PHE A 352 8.88 3.31 -28.09
N ILE A 353 8.30 2.41 -28.91
CA ILE A 353 7.71 2.77 -30.22
C ILE A 353 6.61 3.83 -30.04
N GLY A 354 5.72 3.66 -29.07
CA GLY A 354 4.67 4.63 -28.76
C GLY A 354 5.25 6.02 -28.48
N LYS A 355 6.34 6.11 -27.69
CA LYS A 355 7.03 7.39 -27.45
C LYS A 355 7.57 8.03 -28.73
N LEU A 356 8.15 7.26 -29.65
CA LEU A 356 8.62 7.76 -30.96
C LEU A 356 7.46 8.32 -31.79
N LEU A 357 6.30 7.66 -31.74
CA LEU A 357 5.07 8.08 -32.43
C LEU A 357 4.26 9.13 -31.65
N ARG A 358 4.81 9.68 -30.55
CA ARG A 358 4.13 10.62 -29.64
C ARG A 358 2.80 10.11 -29.06
N ARG A 359 2.62 8.79 -28.99
CA ARG A 359 1.48 8.10 -28.35
C ARG A 359 1.88 7.63 -26.94
N ARG A 360 1.09 7.99 -25.94
CA ARG A 360 1.31 7.59 -24.54
C ARG A 360 0.50 6.35 -24.19
N GLY A 361 0.90 5.63 -23.14
CA GLY A 361 0.11 4.54 -22.55
C GLY A 361 0.27 3.16 -23.20
N TRP A 362 0.93 3.04 -24.36
CA TRP A 362 1.11 1.76 -25.06
C TRP A 362 1.81 0.68 -24.22
N PHE A 363 2.72 1.06 -23.33
CA PHE A 363 3.30 0.15 -22.35
C PHE A 363 2.22 -0.56 -21.52
N TYR A 364 1.26 0.18 -20.96
CA TYR A 364 0.23 -0.36 -20.08
C TYR A 364 -0.81 -1.19 -20.83
N ILE A 365 -1.08 -0.86 -22.10
CA ILE A 365 -1.94 -1.67 -22.99
C ILE A 365 -1.37 -3.09 -23.11
N ILE A 366 -0.05 -3.21 -23.33
CA ILE A 366 0.61 -4.52 -23.47
C ILE A 366 0.87 -5.17 -22.11
N ALA A 367 1.36 -4.44 -21.11
CA ALA A 367 1.68 -4.98 -19.78
C ALA A 367 0.42 -5.51 -19.08
N GLY A 368 -0.72 -4.85 -19.29
CA GLY A 368 -2.04 -5.23 -18.79
C GLY A 368 -2.47 -4.45 -17.55
N LYS A 369 -3.76 -4.55 -17.24
CA LYS A 369 -4.43 -3.75 -16.20
C LYS A 369 -3.81 -3.91 -14.80
N ASN A 370 -3.36 -5.11 -14.43
CA ASN A 370 -2.76 -5.34 -13.11
C ASN A 370 -1.46 -4.56 -12.90
N VAL A 371 -0.68 -4.36 -13.97
CA VAL A 371 0.56 -3.56 -13.93
C VAL A 371 0.25 -2.06 -13.89
N ALA A 372 -0.81 -1.63 -14.60
CA ALA A 372 -1.24 -0.23 -14.62
C ALA A 372 -1.74 0.27 -13.25
N GLN A 373 -2.24 -0.64 -12.41
CA GLN A 373 -2.76 -0.37 -11.06
C GLN A 373 -1.72 -0.59 -9.95
N ILE A 374 -0.45 -0.82 -10.29
CA ILE A 374 0.57 -0.95 -9.25
C ILE A 374 0.77 0.40 -8.58
N ASP A 375 0.48 0.44 -7.29
CA ASP A 375 0.81 1.54 -6.41
C ASP A 375 2.15 1.25 -5.72
N ASP A 376 2.99 2.27 -5.60
CA ASP A 376 4.31 2.15 -5.00
C ASP A 376 4.43 2.89 -3.68
N MET A 377 5.44 2.51 -2.90
CA MET A 377 5.79 3.24 -1.70
C MET A 377 6.21 4.68 -2.07
N PRO A 378 5.73 5.73 -1.38
CA PRO A 378 5.09 5.68 -0.07
C PRO A 378 3.56 5.89 -0.05
N ALA A 379 2.82 5.51 -1.10
CA ALA A 379 1.45 5.98 -1.32
C ALA A 379 0.42 5.54 -0.25
N SER A 380 0.65 4.41 0.42
CA SER A 380 -0.28 3.85 1.39
C SER A 380 -0.05 4.29 2.85
N MET A 381 -1.03 4.03 3.70
CA MET A 381 -0.94 4.31 5.14
C MET A 381 -0.06 3.30 5.87
N PRO A 382 0.61 3.71 6.97
CA PRO A 382 1.23 2.79 7.92
C PRO A 382 0.30 1.64 8.37
N PRO A 383 0.79 0.38 8.46
CA PRO A 383 2.16 -0.07 8.20
C PRO A 383 2.45 -0.42 6.74
N TYR A 384 1.51 -0.17 5.81
CA TYR A 384 1.65 -0.45 4.37
C TYR A 384 2.38 0.65 3.59
N ASP A 385 2.87 1.69 4.26
CA ASP A 385 3.52 2.84 3.63
C ASP A 385 4.83 2.48 2.91
N TYR A 386 5.50 1.40 3.28
CA TYR A 386 6.68 0.88 2.56
C TYR A 386 6.39 -0.40 1.76
N TYR A 387 5.15 -0.58 1.29
CA TYR A 387 4.75 -1.73 0.48
C TYR A 387 4.53 -1.31 -0.98
N VAL A 388 4.74 -2.26 -1.89
CA VAL A 388 4.23 -2.19 -3.26
C VAL A 388 2.92 -2.99 -3.31
N ILE A 389 1.89 -2.39 -3.87
CA ILE A 389 0.53 -2.93 -3.89
C ILE A 389 0.08 -3.04 -5.34
N PRO A 390 0.01 -4.23 -5.94
CA PRO A 390 -0.58 -4.40 -7.25
C PRO A 390 -2.10 -4.20 -7.22
N GLY A 391 -2.70 -4.08 -8.41
CA GLY A 391 -4.16 -4.06 -8.53
C GLY A 391 -4.83 -5.31 -7.93
N PRO A 392 -6.10 -5.19 -7.51
CA PRO A 392 -6.90 -6.28 -6.96
C PRO A 392 -7.04 -7.44 -7.96
N GLU A 393 -7.13 -8.65 -7.42
CA GLU A 393 -7.40 -9.87 -8.17
C GLU A 393 -8.91 -10.03 -8.40
N ASN A 394 -9.28 -10.45 -9.62
CA ASN A 394 -10.65 -10.70 -10.06
C ASN A 394 -11.65 -9.60 -9.63
N PRO A 395 -11.38 -8.32 -9.95
CA PRO A 395 -12.12 -7.20 -9.36
C PRO A 395 -13.60 -7.19 -9.71
N ASP A 396 -14.00 -7.68 -10.90
CA ASP A 396 -15.41 -7.81 -11.28
C ASP A 396 -16.13 -8.84 -10.39
N ASN A 397 -15.55 -10.03 -10.18
CA ASN A 397 -16.11 -11.05 -9.28
C ASN A 397 -16.22 -10.55 -7.84
N PHE A 398 -15.22 -9.81 -7.36
CA PHE A 398 -15.27 -9.20 -6.04
C PHE A 398 -16.44 -8.20 -5.91
N CYS A 399 -16.72 -7.41 -6.96
CA CYS A 399 -17.89 -6.53 -6.98
C CYS A 399 -19.22 -7.31 -7.00
N GLU A 400 -19.29 -8.43 -7.72
CA GLU A 400 -20.48 -9.31 -7.70
C GLU A 400 -20.73 -9.91 -6.32
N GLU A 401 -19.68 -10.27 -5.58
CA GLU A 401 -19.81 -10.76 -4.20
C GLU A 401 -20.31 -9.66 -3.24
N ILE A 402 -19.82 -8.43 -3.38
CA ILE A 402 -20.35 -7.27 -2.64
C ILE A 402 -21.84 -7.08 -2.98
N LYS A 403 -22.21 -7.15 -4.26
CA LYS A 403 -23.61 -7.02 -4.69
C LYS A 403 -24.49 -8.09 -4.09
N LYS A 404 -24.05 -9.35 -4.14
CA LYS A 404 -24.79 -10.48 -3.56
C LYS A 404 -25.00 -10.30 -2.05
N LYS A 405 -24.01 -9.77 -1.33
CA LYS A 405 -24.08 -9.55 0.13
C LYS A 405 -24.95 -8.34 0.50
N THR A 406 -24.79 -7.23 -0.21
CA THR A 406 -25.36 -5.92 0.17
C THR A 406 -26.66 -5.56 -0.56
N SER A 407 -27.00 -6.29 -1.63
CA SER A 407 -28.07 -5.96 -2.58
C SER A 407 -27.91 -4.62 -3.32
N CYS A 408 -26.72 -4.01 -3.25
CA CYS A 408 -26.36 -2.78 -3.97
C CYS A 408 -25.39 -3.11 -5.09
N GLU A 409 -25.38 -2.32 -6.15
CA GLU A 409 -24.33 -2.46 -7.16
C GLU A 409 -22.96 -2.07 -6.56
N ALA A 410 -21.86 -2.53 -7.15
CA ALA A 410 -20.53 -2.28 -6.60
C ALA A 410 -19.47 -2.00 -7.67
N CYS A 411 -18.47 -1.20 -7.29
CA CYS A 411 -17.30 -0.90 -8.11
C CYS A 411 -16.03 -0.85 -7.27
N ILE A 412 -14.93 -1.31 -7.84
CA ILE A 412 -13.60 -0.95 -7.36
C ILE A 412 -13.10 0.21 -8.22
N VAL A 413 -12.67 1.29 -7.56
CA VAL A 413 -12.27 2.53 -8.20
C VAL A 413 -10.84 2.89 -7.79
N ASP A 414 -10.02 3.20 -8.79
CA ASP A 414 -8.71 3.80 -8.63
C ASP A 414 -8.82 5.31 -8.94
N ALA A 415 -8.88 6.15 -7.91
CA ALA A 415 -9.05 7.59 -8.04
C ALA A 415 -7.82 8.35 -7.52
N ASN A 416 -7.47 9.45 -8.18
CA ASN A 416 -6.36 10.29 -7.77
C ASN A 416 -6.73 11.79 -7.74
N ASP A 417 -5.89 12.58 -7.08
CA ASP A 417 -6.13 14.02 -6.90
C ASP A 417 -5.94 14.85 -8.19
N LEU A 418 -5.53 14.22 -9.30
CA LEU A 418 -5.34 14.87 -10.60
C LEU A 418 -6.62 14.91 -11.44
N GLY A 419 -7.77 14.52 -10.88
CA GLY A 419 -9.04 14.56 -11.58
C GLY A 419 -9.32 13.30 -12.40
N ILE A 420 -8.66 12.18 -12.10
CA ILE A 420 -8.81 10.92 -12.84
C ILE A 420 -9.29 9.84 -11.86
N ALA A 421 -10.42 9.22 -12.20
CA ALA A 421 -10.86 7.98 -11.60
C ALA A 421 -11.01 6.90 -12.67
N TRP A 422 -10.60 5.69 -12.33
CA TRP A 422 -10.69 4.52 -13.19
C TRP A 422 -11.44 3.41 -12.46
N VAL A 423 -12.56 2.97 -13.03
CA VAL A 423 -13.26 1.77 -12.55
C VAL A 423 -12.50 0.55 -13.04
N VAL A 424 -11.84 -0.13 -12.10
CA VAL A 424 -10.98 -1.28 -12.36
C VAL A 424 -11.73 -2.61 -12.32
N GLY A 425 -12.87 -2.65 -11.63
CA GLY A 425 -13.88 -3.70 -11.75
C GLY A 425 -15.25 -3.23 -11.27
N LYS A 426 -16.29 -3.93 -11.71
CA LYS A 426 -17.69 -3.57 -11.43
C LYS A 426 -18.63 -4.77 -11.43
N SER A 427 -19.73 -4.66 -10.71
CA SER A 427 -20.87 -5.58 -10.86
C SER A 427 -21.66 -5.29 -12.14
N THR A 428 -22.45 -6.27 -12.55
CA THR A 428 -23.31 -6.24 -13.73
C THR A 428 -24.40 -5.19 -13.56
N GLY A 429 -24.50 -4.26 -14.51
CA GLY A 429 -25.51 -3.18 -14.50
C GLY A 429 -24.95 -1.81 -14.15
N VAL A 430 -23.69 -1.69 -13.71
CA VAL A 430 -23.09 -0.38 -13.43
C VAL A 430 -22.70 0.37 -14.70
N ASP A 431 -23.14 1.62 -14.81
CA ASP A 431 -22.64 2.61 -15.75
C ASP A 431 -21.22 3.05 -15.33
N LYS A 432 -20.23 2.54 -16.06
CA LYS A 432 -18.82 2.78 -15.77
C LYS A 432 -18.47 4.27 -15.93
N SER A 433 -18.90 4.88 -17.04
CA SER A 433 -18.58 6.28 -17.36
C SER A 433 -19.10 7.24 -16.29
N TRP A 434 -20.32 6.99 -15.80
CA TRP A 434 -20.92 7.80 -14.75
C TRP A 434 -20.13 7.70 -13.43
N VAL A 435 -19.74 6.50 -13.01
CA VAL A 435 -18.92 6.32 -11.79
C VAL A 435 -17.56 7.00 -11.92
N GLU A 436 -16.89 6.89 -13.07
CA GLU A 436 -15.59 7.55 -13.31
C GLU A 436 -15.71 9.09 -13.25
N ASP A 437 -16.77 9.68 -13.77
CA ASP A 437 -16.98 11.13 -13.66
C ASP A 437 -17.25 11.58 -12.22
N VAL A 438 -18.18 10.91 -11.52
CA VAL A 438 -18.59 11.27 -10.15
C VAL A 438 -17.46 11.11 -9.13
N MET A 439 -16.54 10.18 -9.38
CA MET A 439 -15.39 9.89 -8.52
C MET A 439 -14.10 10.62 -8.92
N SER A 440 -14.09 11.35 -10.04
CA SER A 440 -12.87 11.94 -10.64
C SER A 440 -12.10 12.89 -9.71
N ASP A 441 -12.78 13.59 -8.80
CA ASP A 441 -12.19 14.50 -7.81
C ASP A 441 -11.77 13.80 -6.50
N ASN A 442 -11.77 12.47 -6.47
CA ASN A 442 -11.40 11.62 -5.34
C ASN A 442 -12.16 11.95 -4.02
N PRO A 443 -13.48 11.72 -3.97
CA PRO A 443 -14.29 12.00 -2.77
C PRO A 443 -13.92 11.12 -1.55
N ALA A 444 -13.20 10.01 -1.77
CA ALA A 444 -12.66 9.16 -0.70
C ALA A 444 -11.55 9.85 0.10
N GLY A 445 -10.93 10.88 -0.46
CA GLY A 445 -9.74 11.51 0.12
C GLY A 445 -8.55 10.56 0.15
N ASN A 446 -7.50 10.97 0.88
CA ASN A 446 -6.27 10.19 1.06
C ASN A 446 -6.14 9.71 2.52
N GLU A 447 -4.97 9.16 2.89
CA GLU A 447 -4.59 8.62 4.23
C GLU A 447 -5.38 9.25 5.39
N ASP A 448 -5.38 10.58 5.45
CA ASP A 448 -5.93 11.35 6.56
C ASP A 448 -7.44 11.17 6.79
N TYR A 449 -8.19 10.76 5.77
CA TYR A 449 -9.65 10.64 5.81
C TYR A 449 -10.11 9.25 6.23
N GLN A 450 -9.38 8.19 5.87
CA GLN A 450 -9.75 6.77 6.10
C GLN A 450 -11.20 6.46 5.68
N THR A 451 -11.59 6.93 4.50
CA THR A 451 -12.91 6.71 3.90
C THR A 451 -12.81 6.02 2.54
N PRO A 452 -12.17 4.83 2.46
CA PRO A 452 -11.95 4.14 1.19
C PRO A 452 -13.23 3.54 0.58
N ILE A 453 -14.36 3.62 1.29
CA ILE A 453 -15.67 3.18 0.82
C ILE A 453 -16.55 4.42 0.64
N ILE A 454 -17.14 4.59 -0.54
CA ILE A 454 -18.10 5.66 -0.83
C ILE A 454 -19.39 5.04 -1.37
N ILE A 455 -20.52 5.39 -0.78
CA ILE A 455 -21.84 5.09 -1.37
C ILE A 455 -22.18 6.21 -2.36
N LEU A 456 -22.43 5.83 -3.61
CA LEU A 456 -22.92 6.71 -4.67
C LEU A 456 -24.43 6.53 -4.81
N ARG A 457 -25.16 7.63 -4.75
CA ARG A 457 -26.61 7.66 -4.94
C ARG A 457 -26.95 8.65 -6.03
N LYS A 458 -27.67 8.19 -7.05
CA LYS A 458 -28.18 9.07 -8.11
C LYS A 458 -29.19 10.04 -7.53
N LYS A 459 -29.02 11.33 -7.84
CA LYS A 459 -30.05 12.35 -7.58
C LYS A 459 -31.06 12.31 -8.73
N PRO A 460 -32.35 12.55 -8.43
CA PRO A 460 -33.41 12.60 -9.44
C PRO A 460 -33.23 13.75 -10.43
#